data_AF-A0A4D9EI87-F1
#
_entry.id   AF-A0A4D9EI87-F1
#
_cell.length_a   1.000
_cell.length_b   1.000
_cell.length_c   1.000
_cell.angle_alpha   90.00
_cell.angle_beta   90.00
_cell.angle_gamma   90.00
#
_symmetry.space_group_name_H-M   'P 1'
#
loop_
_entity.id
_entity.type
_entity.pdbx_description
1 polymer ?
#
loop_
_entity_poly.entity_id
_entity_poly.type
_entity_poly.pdbx_seq_one_letter_code
_entity_poly.pdbx_strand_id
1 'polypeptide(L)'
;MASLQDPLPEDHAAKEPVEDTDPSTFPLEMREKYPVQDTRLPKDEEYLTDKVTLEIASINIRSLTSDSGLIQQPEESDSQNNTGESLSDMRSSCKENGTCSLCLCHAPTISDLLNDEDLLYTMRIKLDPCHPTVKNWRNFASKWGMTYDELCFLEQKQQSPTLEFLLRNSDRTVEQLIDLCKLYQRIDVVKVLLKWVEEEWPKRGNGTYQNHF
;
A
#
# COMPACT_ATOMS: atom_id res chain seq x y z
N MET A 1 -18.91 35.69 66.17
CA MET A 1 -17.72 35.18 66.90
C MET A 1 -17.87 33.67 67.09
N ALA A 2 -16.73 32.96 67.13
CA ALA A 2 -16.53 31.48 67.16
C ALA A 2 -16.72 30.79 65.79
N SER A 3 -15.71 30.28 65.06
CA SER A 3 -14.46 29.53 65.33
C SER A 3 -14.66 28.03 65.60
N LEU A 4 -14.30 27.24 64.58
CA LEU A 4 -13.60 25.93 64.55
C LEU A 4 -13.79 24.94 65.72
N GLN A 5 -14.17 23.69 65.43
CA GLN A 5 -13.24 22.55 65.21
C GLN A 5 -14.03 21.22 65.19
N ASP A 6 -13.83 20.41 64.15
CA ASP A 6 -14.10 18.96 64.12
C ASP A 6 -13.19 18.19 65.10
N PRO A 7 -13.57 16.99 65.61
CA PRO A 7 -13.25 15.75 64.88
C PRO A 7 -14.32 14.61 64.96
N LEU A 8 -14.53 13.96 63.80
CA LEU A 8 -15.04 12.57 63.61
C LEU A 8 -13.99 11.52 64.06
N PRO A 9 -14.22 10.19 64.03
CA PRO A 9 -15.43 9.42 63.63
C PRO A 9 -15.79 8.21 64.53
N GLU A 10 -16.98 7.65 64.39
CA GLU A 10 -17.20 6.19 64.53
C GLU A 10 -18.27 5.77 63.51
N ASP A 11 -17.80 5.48 62.29
CA ASP A 11 -18.60 4.97 61.19
C ASP A 11 -18.67 3.44 61.29
N HIS A 12 -19.74 2.93 61.91
CA HIS A 12 -20.09 1.52 61.80
C HIS A 12 -21.01 1.31 60.59
N ALA A 13 -20.45 1.43 59.39
CA ALA A 13 -21.06 0.88 58.19
C ALA A 13 -20.54 -0.55 58.00
N ALA A 14 -21.40 -1.54 58.27
CA ALA A 14 -21.16 -2.93 57.92
C ALA A 14 -20.88 -3.02 56.41
N LYS A 15 -19.65 -3.37 56.04
CA LYS A 15 -19.29 -3.64 54.66
C LYS A 15 -19.81 -5.04 54.32
N GLU A 16 -20.77 -5.13 53.41
CA GLU A 16 -21.15 -6.40 52.79
C GLU A 16 -19.93 -7.03 52.11
N PRO A 17 -19.81 -8.37 52.09
CA PRO A 17 -18.73 -9.03 51.37
C PRO A 17 -18.83 -8.71 49.88
N VAL A 18 -17.71 -8.31 49.28
CA VAL A 18 -17.60 -8.14 47.83
C VAL A 18 -17.61 -9.54 47.22
N GLU A 19 -18.64 -9.90 46.47
CA GLU A 19 -18.64 -11.14 45.68
C GLU A 19 -17.57 -11.02 44.59
N ASP A 20 -16.49 -11.79 44.74
CA ASP A 20 -15.53 -12.04 43.68
C ASP A 20 -16.25 -12.66 42.49
N THR A 21 -16.64 -11.84 41.53
CA THR A 21 -17.19 -12.30 40.26
C THR A 21 -16.02 -12.78 39.40
N ASP A 22 -15.76 -14.09 39.45
CA ASP A 22 -14.82 -14.77 38.57
C ASP A 22 -15.40 -14.76 37.13
N PRO A 23 -14.73 -14.19 36.11
CA PRO A 23 -15.29 -14.06 34.75
C PRO A 23 -15.32 -15.38 33.96
N SER A 24 -15.23 -16.54 34.62
CA SER A 24 -15.20 -17.86 33.99
C SER A 24 -16.46 -18.68 34.31
N THR A 25 -17.62 -18.23 33.87
CA THR A 25 -18.77 -19.11 33.65
C THR A 25 -19.62 -18.57 32.51
N PHE A 26 -19.24 -18.92 31.28
CA PHE A 26 -20.17 -18.83 30.15
C PHE A 26 -21.10 -20.05 30.19
N PRO A 27 -22.43 -19.89 30.19
CA PRO A 27 -23.35 -21.01 29.99
C PRO A 27 -23.14 -21.59 28.59
N LEU A 28 -22.57 -22.79 28.53
CA LEU A 28 -22.27 -23.48 27.28
C LEU A 28 -23.51 -24.25 26.82
N GLU A 29 -24.48 -23.53 26.26
CA GLU A 29 -25.44 -24.11 25.31
C GLU A 29 -25.16 -23.54 23.91
N MET A 30 -23.98 -23.88 23.37
CA MET A 30 -23.77 -23.80 21.93
C MET A 30 -24.26 -25.11 21.32
N ARG A 31 -25.45 -25.06 20.71
CA ARG A 31 -25.87 -26.10 19.76
C ARG A 31 -24.95 -26.02 18.55
N GLU A 32 -23.84 -26.74 18.61
CA GLU A 32 -22.88 -26.87 17.51
C GLU A 32 -23.60 -27.48 16.28
N LYS A 33 -23.93 -26.61 15.32
CA LYS A 33 -24.29 -26.98 13.95
C LYS A 33 -23.17 -26.53 13.02
N TYR A 34 -21.96 -27.03 13.26
CA TYR A 34 -20.90 -26.96 12.26
C TYR A 34 -20.81 -28.32 11.57
N PRO A 35 -20.70 -28.36 10.23
CA PRO A 35 -20.44 -29.62 9.54
C PRO A 35 -19.07 -30.14 9.96
N VAL A 36 -19.05 -31.24 10.69
CA VAL A 36 -17.82 -31.96 11.02
C VAL A 36 -17.29 -32.57 9.73
N GLN A 37 -16.09 -32.18 9.31
CA GLN A 37 -15.42 -32.86 8.20
C GLN A 37 -14.98 -34.25 8.66
N ASP A 38 -15.46 -35.28 7.97
CA ASP A 38 -15.12 -36.67 8.24
C ASP A 38 -13.63 -36.89 7.90
N THR A 39 -12.77 -37.03 8.90
CA THR A 39 -11.32 -37.26 8.73
C THR A 39 -10.98 -38.73 8.51
N ARG A 40 -11.95 -39.56 8.11
CA ARG A 40 -11.70 -40.96 7.78
C ARG A 40 -10.77 -41.05 6.57
N LEU A 41 -9.64 -41.73 6.77
CA LEU A 41 -8.78 -42.19 5.68
C LEU A 41 -9.62 -42.94 4.64
N PRO A 42 -9.53 -42.61 3.35
CA PRO A 42 -10.20 -43.38 2.32
C PRO A 42 -9.68 -44.82 2.38
N LYS A 43 -10.60 -45.78 2.45
CA LYS A 43 -10.25 -47.18 2.22
C LYS A 43 -9.71 -47.31 0.80
N ASP A 44 -8.68 -48.13 0.66
CA ASP A 44 -8.01 -48.47 -0.58
C ASP A 44 -9.01 -48.97 -1.62
N GLU A 45 -9.52 -48.06 -2.45
CA GLU A 45 -10.27 -48.39 -3.65
C GLU A 45 -9.47 -47.81 -4.82
N GLU A 46 -9.00 -48.73 -5.65
CA GLU A 46 -8.05 -48.58 -6.73
C GLU A 46 -8.49 -47.52 -7.75
N TYR A 47 -8.14 -46.26 -7.50
CA TYR A 47 -8.25 -45.22 -8.51
C TYR A 47 -7.15 -45.43 -9.55
N LEU A 48 -7.54 -46.00 -10.68
CA LEU A 48 -6.81 -45.95 -11.95
C LEU A 48 -6.32 -44.53 -12.19
N THR A 49 -5.04 -44.32 -11.93
CA THR A 49 -4.36 -43.07 -12.22
C THR A 49 -4.18 -43.01 -13.72
N ASP A 50 -5.04 -42.27 -14.42
CA ASP A 50 -4.74 -41.81 -15.76
C ASP A 50 -3.50 -40.92 -15.66
N LYS A 51 -2.33 -41.51 -15.97
CA LYS A 51 -1.06 -40.81 -16.09
C LYS A 51 -1.17 -39.82 -17.23
N VAL A 52 -1.62 -38.60 -16.95
CA VAL A 52 -1.39 -37.45 -17.84
C VAL A 52 0.10 -37.16 -17.80
N THR A 53 0.84 -37.82 -18.68
CA THR A 53 2.25 -37.57 -18.93
C THR A 53 2.32 -36.39 -19.89
N LEU A 54 2.73 -35.22 -19.41
CA LEU A 54 3.09 -34.11 -20.28
C LEU A 54 4.44 -34.46 -20.94
N GLU A 55 4.38 -34.88 -22.19
CA GLU A 55 5.52 -34.99 -23.11
C GLU A 55 6.10 -33.58 -23.35
N ILE A 56 7.16 -33.23 -22.61
CA ILE A 56 7.88 -31.94 -22.73
C ILE A 56 8.94 -32.01 -23.86
N ALA A 57 9.13 -33.15 -24.50
CA ALA A 57 10.19 -33.36 -25.48
C ALA A 57 9.77 -32.92 -26.91
N SER A 58 9.48 -31.63 -27.14
CA SER A 58 9.34 -31.07 -28.49
C SER A 58 9.48 -29.55 -28.60
N ILE A 59 10.24 -28.89 -27.71
CA ILE A 59 10.64 -27.49 -27.94
C ILE A 59 12.08 -27.48 -28.48
N ASN A 60 12.21 -27.18 -29.77
CA ASN A 60 13.50 -26.92 -30.41
C ASN A 60 14.03 -25.56 -29.95
N ILE A 61 14.85 -25.53 -28.90
CA ILE A 61 15.49 -24.33 -28.35
C ILE A 61 16.70 -23.92 -29.22
N ARG A 62 16.49 -23.66 -30.51
CA ARG A 62 17.54 -23.17 -31.43
C ARG A 62 17.38 -21.72 -31.88
N SER A 63 16.62 -20.90 -31.14
CA SER A 63 16.56 -19.46 -31.39
C SER A 63 16.94 -18.59 -30.19
N LEU A 64 17.60 -19.16 -29.16
CA LEU A 64 18.08 -18.43 -27.99
C LEU A 64 19.61 -18.38 -27.91
N THR A 65 20.27 -18.13 -29.04
CA THR A 65 21.65 -17.62 -29.04
C THR A 65 21.65 -16.19 -29.57
N SER A 66 21.01 -15.29 -28.83
CA SER A 66 21.42 -13.88 -28.84
C SER A 66 22.39 -13.72 -27.68
N ASP A 67 23.67 -13.62 -28.01
CA ASP A 67 24.80 -13.38 -27.11
C ASP A 67 24.72 -11.97 -26.50
N SER A 68 23.87 -11.79 -25.50
CA SER A 68 23.72 -10.51 -24.78
C SER A 68 23.67 -10.71 -23.27
N GLY A 69 24.44 -11.67 -22.75
CA GLY A 69 24.36 -12.05 -21.33
C GLY A 69 25.65 -12.61 -20.72
N LEU A 70 26.83 -12.28 -21.25
CA LEU A 70 28.08 -12.59 -20.57
C LEU A 70 28.44 -11.47 -19.58
N ILE A 71 28.42 -11.81 -18.29
CA ILE A 71 29.01 -11.01 -17.21
C ILE A 71 30.53 -11.11 -17.35
N GLN A 72 31.20 -10.03 -17.75
CA GLN A 72 32.65 -9.94 -17.79
C GLN A 72 33.19 -9.41 -16.46
N GLN A 73 34.19 -10.10 -15.90
CA GLN A 73 35.03 -9.56 -14.82
C GLN A 73 35.97 -8.50 -15.40
N PRO A 74 36.34 -7.45 -14.64
CA PRO A 74 37.16 -6.38 -15.18
C PRO A 74 38.63 -6.79 -15.21
N GLU A 75 39.21 -6.84 -16.40
CA GLU A 75 40.65 -6.83 -16.60
C GLU A 75 41.07 -5.42 -17.05
N GLU A 76 42.07 -4.87 -16.38
CA GLU A 76 42.61 -3.54 -16.60
C GLU A 76 43.51 -3.55 -17.84
N SER A 77 43.13 -2.84 -18.91
CA SER A 77 44.09 -2.39 -19.94
C SER A 77 43.53 -1.28 -20.82
N ASP A 78 44.36 -0.25 -21.00
CA ASP A 78 44.20 0.95 -21.83
C ASP A 78 43.86 0.65 -23.29
N SER A 79 42.79 1.24 -23.84
CA SER A 79 42.79 1.81 -25.20
C SER A 79 41.54 2.64 -25.53
N GLN A 80 41.80 3.93 -25.68
CA GLN A 80 41.19 4.96 -26.52
C GLN A 80 40.13 4.61 -27.60
N ASN A 81 39.03 5.38 -27.52
CA ASN A 81 38.23 5.99 -28.61
C ASN A 81 37.18 5.12 -29.33
N ASN A 82 35.89 5.40 -29.11
CA ASN A 82 34.99 5.90 -30.17
C ASN A 82 33.62 6.32 -29.62
N THR A 83 33.15 7.42 -30.18
CA THR A 83 31.89 8.14 -29.96
C THR A 83 30.66 7.22 -29.97
N GLY A 84 29.95 7.20 -28.84
CA GLY A 84 28.59 6.71 -28.69
C GLY A 84 27.96 7.45 -27.52
N GLU A 85 27.06 8.37 -27.82
CA GLU A 85 26.34 9.25 -26.91
C GLU A 85 25.72 8.47 -25.75
N SER A 86 26.35 8.56 -24.57
CA SER A 86 25.89 7.89 -23.36
C SER A 86 24.65 8.60 -22.82
N LEU A 87 23.48 7.99 -23.00
CA LEU A 87 22.19 8.43 -22.44
C LEU A 87 22.12 8.34 -20.90
N SER A 88 23.26 8.22 -20.21
CA SER A 88 23.35 8.10 -18.75
C SER A 88 23.69 9.40 -18.02
N ASP A 89 23.97 10.50 -18.72
CA ASP A 89 24.43 11.76 -18.09
C ASP A 89 23.39 12.88 -18.06
N MET A 90 22.10 12.60 -18.26
CA MET A 90 21.05 13.62 -18.22
C MET A 90 20.27 13.69 -16.91
N ARG A 91 20.83 13.15 -15.82
CA ARG A 91 20.38 13.51 -14.46
C ARG A 91 21.14 14.74 -13.96
N SER A 92 21.22 15.79 -14.80
CA SER A 92 21.67 17.10 -14.35
C SER A 92 20.59 17.67 -13.43
N SER A 93 20.88 17.71 -12.14
CA SER A 93 20.12 18.44 -11.12
C SER A 93 19.67 19.80 -11.68
N CYS A 94 18.37 19.93 -11.97
CA CYS A 94 17.79 21.21 -12.33
C CYS A 94 17.88 22.11 -11.09
N LYS A 95 18.89 23.00 -11.08
CA LYS A 95 18.98 24.03 -10.05
C LYS A 95 17.84 25.02 -10.24
N GLU A 96 17.24 25.36 -9.10
CA GLU A 96 16.27 26.43 -8.88
C GLU A 96 16.67 27.68 -9.69
N ASN A 97 15.74 28.18 -10.50
CA ASN A 97 15.78 29.44 -11.29
C ASN A 97 16.17 29.37 -12.78
N GLY A 98 16.21 28.19 -13.41
CA GLY A 98 16.26 28.07 -14.87
C GLY A 98 15.03 27.36 -15.42
N THR A 99 14.23 28.03 -16.26
CA THR A 99 13.12 27.43 -17.01
C THR A 99 13.65 26.39 -17.99
N CYS A 100 13.82 25.15 -17.54
CA CYS A 100 14.14 24.06 -18.44
C CYS A 100 12.85 23.54 -19.07
N SER A 101 12.76 23.59 -20.40
CA SER A 101 11.58 23.11 -21.13
C SER A 101 11.31 21.62 -20.92
N LEU A 102 12.34 20.85 -20.51
CA LEU A 102 12.22 19.42 -20.21
C LEU A 102 11.60 19.15 -18.83
N CYS A 103 11.81 20.03 -17.85
CA CYS A 103 11.26 19.88 -16.48
C CYS A 103 9.82 20.39 -16.37
N LEU A 104 9.36 21.21 -17.32
CA LEU A 104 7.95 21.57 -17.49
C LEU A 104 7.08 20.41 -18.00
N CYS A 105 7.67 19.32 -18.46
CA CYS A 105 6.97 18.20 -19.10
C CYS A 105 7.10 16.87 -18.34
N HIS A 106 7.62 16.89 -17.11
CA HIS A 106 7.72 15.65 -16.32
C HIS A 106 6.33 15.18 -15.90
N ALA A 107 6.06 13.89 -16.12
CA ALA A 107 4.83 13.25 -15.66
C ALA A 107 4.80 13.28 -14.12
N PRO A 108 3.71 13.73 -13.48
CA PRO A 108 3.68 13.82 -12.02
C PRO A 108 3.88 12.44 -11.39
N THR A 109 4.67 12.41 -10.32
CA THR A 109 4.87 11.23 -9.48
C THR A 109 3.95 11.26 -8.27
N ILE A 110 3.83 10.11 -7.60
CA ILE A 110 3.09 10.06 -6.33
C ILE A 110 3.77 10.97 -5.30
N SER A 111 5.10 11.10 -5.31
CA SER A 111 5.80 12.08 -4.47
C SER A 111 5.33 13.52 -4.72
N ASP A 112 5.06 13.89 -5.97
CA ASP A 112 4.56 15.23 -6.31
C ASP A 112 3.13 15.44 -5.78
N LEU A 113 2.29 14.42 -5.90
CA LEU A 113 0.94 14.38 -5.34
C LEU A 113 0.95 14.50 -3.81
N LEU A 114 1.94 13.90 -3.14
CA LEU A 114 2.09 13.97 -1.68
C LEU A 114 2.40 15.39 -1.17
N ASN A 115 2.79 16.32 -2.05
CA ASN A 115 3.01 17.73 -1.69
C ASN A 115 1.72 18.58 -1.79
N ASP A 116 0.57 17.97 -2.10
CA ASP A 116 -0.72 18.65 -2.26
C ASP A 116 -1.70 18.24 -1.16
N GLU A 117 -1.79 19.05 -0.10
CA GLU A 117 -2.59 18.73 1.10
C GLU A 117 -4.09 18.59 0.81
N ASP A 118 -4.66 19.42 -0.07
CA ASP A 118 -6.09 19.38 -0.41
C ASP A 118 -6.44 18.11 -1.20
N LEU A 119 -5.59 17.75 -2.17
CA LEU A 119 -5.70 16.50 -2.89
C LEU A 119 -5.54 15.30 -1.95
N LEU A 120 -4.56 15.33 -1.05
CA LEU A 120 -4.36 14.28 -0.06
C LEU A 120 -5.57 14.14 0.86
N TYR A 121 -6.14 15.25 1.35
CA TYR A 121 -7.33 15.22 2.17
C TYR A 121 -8.50 14.54 1.43
N THR A 122 -8.70 14.90 0.16
CA THR A 122 -9.72 14.28 -0.70
C THR A 122 -9.46 12.78 -0.89
N MET A 123 -8.21 12.39 -1.09
CA MET A 123 -7.79 11.00 -1.24
C MET A 123 -8.09 10.19 0.02
N ARG A 124 -7.76 10.73 1.20
CA ARG A 124 -8.02 10.09 2.50
C ARG A 124 -9.51 9.84 2.71
N ILE A 125 -10.37 10.85 2.49
CA ILE A 125 -11.83 10.68 2.60
C ILE A 125 -12.35 9.57 1.69
N LYS A 126 -11.81 9.46 0.47
CA LYS A 126 -12.27 8.50 -0.53
C LYS A 126 -11.75 7.08 -0.32
N LEU A 127 -10.56 6.93 0.24
CA LEU A 127 -9.85 5.66 0.27
C LEU A 127 -9.70 5.07 1.67
N ASP A 128 -9.67 5.86 2.74
CA ASP A 128 -9.52 5.35 4.12
C ASP A 128 -10.73 4.54 4.62
N PRO A 129 -12.00 4.93 4.35
CA PRO A 129 -13.14 4.18 4.83
C PRO A 129 -13.15 2.72 4.35
N CYS A 130 -13.34 1.79 5.28
CA CYS A 130 -13.56 0.39 4.97
C CYS A 130 -15.05 0.17 4.67
N HIS A 131 -15.41 0.06 3.40
CA HIS A 131 -16.77 -0.26 2.98
C HIS A 131 -16.78 -1.62 2.26
N PRO A 132 -17.64 -2.58 2.63
CA PRO A 132 -17.59 -3.96 2.12
C PRO A 132 -17.64 -4.09 0.60
N THR A 133 -18.34 -3.19 -0.08
CA THR A 133 -18.55 -3.23 -1.54
C THR A 133 -17.66 -2.26 -2.32
N VAL A 134 -16.92 -1.37 -1.66
CA VAL A 134 -16.10 -0.36 -2.32
C VAL A 134 -14.62 -0.68 -2.11
N LYS A 135 -13.89 -0.78 -3.23
CA LYS A 135 -12.45 -1.02 -3.20
C LYS A 135 -11.73 0.19 -2.63
N ASN A 136 -10.90 -0.03 -1.61
CA ASN A 136 -10.24 0.99 -0.81
C ASN A 136 -8.71 0.86 -0.87
N TRP A 137 -7.99 1.63 -0.03
CA TRP A 137 -6.53 1.60 0.06
C TRP A 137 -5.95 0.18 0.19
N ARG A 138 -6.62 -0.71 0.95
CA ARG A 138 -6.15 -2.08 1.21
C ARG A 138 -6.08 -2.91 -0.06
N ASN A 139 -7.06 -2.74 -0.95
CA ASN A 139 -7.10 -3.44 -2.23
C ASN A 139 -5.97 -2.94 -3.15
N PHE A 140 -5.70 -1.64 -3.11
CA PHE A 140 -4.65 -1.01 -3.92
C PHE A 140 -3.26 -1.44 -3.45
N ALA A 141 -3.03 -1.35 -2.15
CA ALA A 141 -1.81 -1.80 -1.48
C ALA A 141 -1.51 -3.28 -1.76
N SER A 142 -2.52 -4.15 -1.61
CA SER A 142 -2.38 -5.57 -1.94
C SER A 142 -2.01 -5.78 -3.41
N LYS A 143 -2.64 -5.06 -4.34
CA LYS A 143 -2.34 -5.17 -5.77
C LYS A 143 -0.92 -4.71 -6.13
N TRP A 144 -0.38 -3.75 -5.40
CA TRP A 144 0.98 -3.26 -5.54
C TRP A 144 2.01 -4.02 -4.68
N GLY A 145 1.60 -5.15 -4.12
CA GLY A 145 2.53 -6.12 -3.52
C GLY A 145 2.77 -5.96 -2.02
N MET A 146 1.96 -5.16 -1.31
CA MET A 146 2.02 -5.17 0.16
C MET A 146 1.50 -6.50 0.71
N THR A 147 2.27 -7.09 1.62
CA THR A 147 1.96 -8.35 2.28
C THR A 147 0.76 -8.21 3.22
N TYR A 148 0.10 -9.33 3.54
CA TYR A 148 -1.04 -9.33 4.47
C TYR A 148 -0.68 -8.71 5.83
N ASP A 149 0.50 -9.03 6.37
CA ASP A 149 0.97 -8.51 7.65
C ASP A 149 1.19 -6.99 7.59
N GLU A 150 1.78 -6.47 6.50
CA GLU A 150 1.91 -5.02 6.28
C GLU A 150 0.53 -4.34 6.21
N LEU A 151 -0.46 -4.96 5.58
CA LEU A 151 -1.82 -4.42 5.50
C LEU A 151 -2.48 -4.37 6.89
N CYS A 152 -2.41 -5.45 7.65
CA CYS A 152 -2.95 -5.50 9.01
C CYS A 152 -2.24 -4.51 9.94
N PHE A 153 -0.93 -4.32 9.77
CA PHE A 153 -0.18 -3.32 10.52
C PHE A 153 -0.69 -1.89 10.24
N LEU A 154 -0.98 -1.54 8.98
CA LEU A 154 -1.55 -0.24 8.64
C LEU A 154 -2.98 -0.05 9.18
N GLU A 155 -3.80 -1.10 9.24
CA GLU A 155 -5.15 -1.04 9.82
C GLU A 155 -5.15 -0.69 11.31
N GLN A 156 -4.10 -1.06 12.03
CA GLN A 156 -3.97 -0.82 13.48
C GLN A 156 -3.39 0.54 13.82
N LYS A 157 -2.80 1.25 12.86
CA LYS A 157 -2.21 2.57 13.07
C LYS A 157 -3.30 3.64 13.17
N GLN A 158 -2.99 4.69 13.94
CA GLN A 158 -3.82 5.91 13.98
C GLN A 158 -3.66 6.78 12.71
N GLN A 159 -2.55 6.63 11.98
CA GLN A 159 -2.30 7.38 10.76
C GLN A 159 -3.16 6.87 9.60
N SER A 160 -3.42 7.74 8.63
CA SER A 160 -4.15 7.37 7.41
C SER A 160 -3.40 6.27 6.64
N PRO A 161 -4.02 5.09 6.44
CA PRO A 161 -3.38 4.01 5.69
C PRO A 161 -3.24 4.33 4.20
N THR A 162 -4.09 5.22 3.65
CA THR A 162 -3.91 5.76 2.29
C THR A 162 -2.60 6.54 2.17
N LEU A 163 -2.24 7.34 3.17
CA LEU A 163 -1.00 8.13 3.14
C LEU A 163 0.23 7.23 3.12
N GLU A 164 0.27 6.23 4.00
CA GLU A 164 1.37 5.25 4.07
C GLU A 164 1.51 4.45 2.77
N PHE A 165 0.39 4.04 2.19
CA PHE A 165 0.36 3.39 0.88
C PHE A 165 0.97 4.27 -0.22
N LEU A 166 0.60 5.56 -0.29
CA LEU A 166 1.13 6.51 -1.27
C LEU A 166 2.62 6.78 -1.03
N LEU A 167 3.03 6.97 0.22
CA LEU A 167 4.43 7.21 0.60
C LEU A 167 5.35 6.06 0.17
N ARG A 168 4.92 4.82 0.40
CA ARG A 168 5.65 3.61 0.00
C ARG A 168 5.79 3.42 -1.51
N ASN A 169 4.95 4.10 -2.30
CA ASN A 169 4.97 4.06 -3.75
C ASN A 169 5.28 5.44 -4.37
N SER A 170 5.98 6.30 -3.62
CA SER A 170 6.27 7.69 -4.00
C SER A 170 7.05 7.83 -5.32
N ASP A 171 7.79 6.79 -5.70
CA ASP A 171 8.56 6.67 -6.95
C ASP A 171 7.70 6.35 -8.19
N ARG A 172 6.47 5.86 -8.00
CA ARG A 172 5.54 5.57 -9.09
C ARG A 172 4.95 6.85 -9.68
N THR A 173 4.49 6.76 -10.94
CA THR A 173 3.80 7.87 -11.60
C THR A 173 2.32 7.95 -11.17
N VAL A 174 1.74 9.15 -11.20
CA VAL A 174 0.30 9.33 -10.95
C VAL A 174 -0.52 8.62 -12.02
N GLU A 175 -0.01 8.47 -13.24
CA GLU A 175 -0.64 7.66 -14.29
C GLU A 175 -0.83 6.19 -13.87
N GLN A 176 0.20 5.57 -13.28
CA GLN A 176 0.09 4.21 -12.75
C GLN A 176 -0.94 4.10 -11.62
N LEU A 177 -1.04 5.13 -10.77
CA LEU A 177 -2.08 5.21 -9.74
C LEU A 177 -3.48 5.32 -10.35
N ILE A 178 -3.63 6.13 -11.41
CA ILE A 178 -4.89 6.28 -12.15
C ILE A 178 -5.31 4.93 -12.74
N ASP A 179 -4.40 4.19 -13.35
CA ASP A 179 -4.69 2.89 -13.95
C ASP A 179 -5.07 1.85 -12.89
N LEU A 180 -4.45 1.89 -11.71
CA LEU A 180 -4.90 1.08 -10.57
C LEU A 180 -6.33 1.44 -10.14
N CYS A 181 -6.65 2.74 -10.09
CA CYS A 181 -7.99 3.19 -9.75
C CYS A 181 -9.03 2.73 -10.80
N LYS A 182 -8.68 2.77 -12.10
CA LYS A 182 -9.52 2.23 -13.18
C LYS A 182 -9.72 0.72 -13.06
N LEU A 183 -8.65 -0.04 -12.76
CA LEU A 183 -8.71 -1.49 -12.56
C LEU A 183 -9.77 -1.88 -11.52
N TYR A 184 -9.84 -1.11 -10.43
CA TYR A 184 -10.82 -1.30 -9.36
C TYR A 184 -12.11 -0.51 -9.53
N GLN A 185 -12.32 0.09 -10.70
CA GLN A 185 -13.51 0.88 -11.05
C GLN A 185 -13.79 2.04 -10.09
N ARG A 186 -12.75 2.59 -9.45
CA ARG A 186 -12.83 3.77 -8.58
C ARG A 186 -12.81 5.06 -9.40
N ILE A 187 -13.85 5.24 -10.22
CA ILE A 187 -13.99 6.38 -11.14
C ILE A 187 -14.03 7.72 -10.38
N ASP A 188 -14.55 7.72 -9.16
CA ASP A 188 -14.58 8.89 -8.28
C ASP A 188 -13.19 9.38 -7.88
N VAL A 189 -12.22 8.48 -7.75
CA VAL A 189 -10.81 8.80 -7.51
C VAL A 189 -10.12 9.17 -8.82
N VAL A 190 -10.38 8.43 -9.91
CA VAL A 190 -9.83 8.73 -11.24
C VAL A 190 -10.13 10.17 -11.64
N LYS A 191 -11.37 10.64 -11.45
CA LYS A 191 -11.77 12.02 -11.75
C LYS A 191 -10.98 13.06 -10.95
N VAL A 192 -10.74 12.79 -9.67
CA VAL A 192 -9.96 13.68 -8.80
C VAL A 192 -8.51 13.77 -9.27
N LEU A 193 -7.90 12.62 -9.56
CA LEU A 193 -6.52 12.55 -10.02
C LEU A 193 -6.33 13.20 -11.40
N LEU A 194 -7.20 12.90 -12.37
CA LEU A 194 -7.14 13.52 -13.69
C LEU A 194 -7.33 15.03 -13.63
N LYS A 195 -8.31 15.50 -12.85
CA LYS A 195 -8.52 16.94 -12.65
C LYS A 195 -7.25 17.61 -12.11
N TRP A 196 -6.60 16.99 -11.11
CA TRP A 196 -5.36 17.54 -10.57
C TRP A 196 -4.23 17.54 -11.60
N VAL A 197 -4.05 16.46 -12.36
CA VAL A 197 -3.02 16.38 -13.40
C VAL A 197 -3.24 17.42 -14.52
N GLU A 198 -4.49 17.68 -14.90
CA GLU A 198 -4.83 18.59 -16.00
C GLU A 198 -4.86 20.06 -15.56
N GLU A 199 -5.40 20.35 -14.37
CA GLU A 199 -5.66 21.73 -13.92
C GLU A 199 -4.61 22.25 -12.94
N GLU A 200 -4.16 21.44 -11.98
CA GLU A 200 -3.32 21.89 -10.86
C GLU A 200 -1.83 21.64 -11.13
N TRP A 201 -1.45 20.49 -11.66
CA TRP A 201 -0.06 20.13 -11.94
C TRP A 201 0.67 21.14 -12.85
N PRO A 202 0.10 21.59 -13.99
CA PRO A 202 0.80 22.52 -14.89
C PRO A 202 1.05 23.90 -14.28
N LYS A 203 0.24 24.32 -13.31
CA LYS A 203 0.39 25.61 -12.61
C LYS A 203 1.66 25.64 -11.74
N ARG A 204 2.19 24.48 -11.33
CA ARG A 204 3.42 24.36 -10.52
C ARG A 204 4.68 24.70 -11.33
N GLY A 205 4.70 24.39 -12.61
CA GLY A 205 5.78 24.77 -13.53
C GLY A 205 5.78 26.25 -13.92
N ASN A 206 4.63 26.91 -13.85
CA ASN A 206 4.44 28.29 -14.32
C ASN A 206 4.65 29.37 -13.24
N GLY A 207 5.18 29.01 -12.06
CA GLY A 207 5.50 29.96 -10.99
C GLY A 207 4.29 30.64 -10.33
N THR A 208 3.07 30.19 -10.62
CA THR A 208 1.82 30.79 -10.10
C THR A 208 1.37 30.23 -8.76
N TYR A 209 2.00 29.18 -8.23
CA TYR A 209 1.75 28.70 -6.87
C TYR A 209 2.46 29.61 -5.85
N GLN A 210 1.86 30.75 -5.55
CA GLN A 210 2.13 31.46 -4.31
C GLN A 210 1.33 30.75 -3.21
N ASN A 211 2.04 30.00 -2.35
CA ASN A 211 1.48 29.49 -1.10
C ASN A 211 1.06 30.69 -0.26
N HIS A 212 -0.22 31.01 -0.25
CA HIS A 212 -0.79 31.92 0.73
C HIS A 212 -0.85 31.16 2.07
N PHE A 213 0.10 31.47 2.94
CA PHE A 213 0.07 31.12 4.36
C PHE A 213 -0.98 31.94 5.10
#